data_AF-A0A6N2U792-F1
#
_entry.id   AF-A0A6N2U792-F1
#
_cell.length_a   1.000
_cell.length_b   1.000
_cell.length_c   1.000
_cell.angle_alpha   90.00
_cell.angle_beta   90.00
_cell.angle_gamma   90.00
#
_symmetry.space_group_name_H-M   'P 1'
#
loop_
_entity.id
_entity.type
_entity.pdbx_description
1 polymer ?
#
loop_
_entity_poly.entity_id
_entity_poly.type
_entity_poly.pdbx_seq_one_letter_code
_entity_poly.pdbx_strand_id
1 'polypeptide(L)'
;MFGTLRYIVGYYEYNYYRLNSHISIAQIDASSFKLTVNLPGEKFFYYPSTTINLPGISMYDIVSIEGNDALTGLSYADYKDGIMLNIDCRKYLFEHAENFVKRYEANPSDASNKADALYFVNILKESAKKEALKKRLQ
;
A
#
# COMPACT_ATOMS: atom_id res chain seq x y z
N MET A 1 1.48 -24.90 -7.15
CA MET A 1 2.64 -25.05 -6.25
C MET A 1 3.28 -23.72 -5.85
N PHE A 2 3.53 -22.77 -6.78
CA PHE A 2 4.12 -21.46 -6.46
C PHE A 2 3.25 -20.49 -5.64
N GLY A 3 1.92 -20.57 -5.77
CA GLY A 3 0.99 -19.73 -4.99
C GLY A 3 1.12 -19.96 -3.49
N THR A 4 1.05 -21.22 -3.04
CA THR A 4 1.13 -21.60 -1.63
C THR A 4 2.43 -21.15 -0.95
N LEU A 5 3.57 -21.23 -1.66
CA LEU A 5 4.85 -20.77 -1.13
C LEU A 5 4.89 -19.24 -0.94
N ARG A 6 4.33 -18.46 -1.88
CA ARG A 6 4.21 -17.00 -1.74
C ARG A 6 3.35 -16.61 -0.54
N TYR A 7 2.25 -17.32 -0.30
CA TYR A 7 1.40 -17.07 0.87
C TYR A 7 2.14 -17.33 2.19
N ILE A 8 2.90 -18.42 2.29
CA ILE A 8 3.68 -18.75 3.50
C ILE A 8 4.76 -17.69 3.74
N VAL A 9 5.50 -17.29 2.71
CA VAL A 9 6.53 -16.25 2.81
C VAL A 9 5.93 -14.90 3.20
N GLY A 10 4.84 -14.48 2.54
CA GLY A 10 4.16 -13.22 2.88
C GLY A 10 3.61 -13.22 4.31
N TYR A 11 3.05 -14.35 4.77
CA TYR A 11 2.59 -14.48 6.15
C TYR A 11 3.74 -14.42 7.16
N TYR A 12 4.86 -15.10 6.87
CA TYR A 12 6.06 -15.06 7.69
C TYR A 12 6.61 -13.63 7.82
N GLU A 13 6.80 -12.93 6.70
CA GLU A 13 7.29 -11.55 6.68
C GLU A 13 6.33 -10.62 7.44
N TYR A 14 5.03 -10.74 7.22
CA TYR A 14 4.03 -9.95 7.94
C TYR A 14 4.11 -10.17 9.46
N ASN A 15 4.20 -11.42 9.91
CA ASN A 15 4.33 -11.73 11.32
C ASN A 15 5.67 -11.22 11.90
N TYR A 16 6.74 -11.31 11.12
CA TYR A 16 8.03 -10.74 11.49
C TYR A 16 7.93 -9.22 11.70
N TYR A 17 7.31 -8.48 10.77
CA TYR A 17 7.09 -7.04 10.95
C TYR A 17 6.22 -6.77 12.17
N ARG A 18 5.17 -7.55 12.42
CA ARG A 18 4.32 -7.37 13.60
C ARG A 18 5.11 -7.47 14.92
N LEU A 19 6.10 -8.35 14.99
CA LEU A 19 6.89 -8.59 16.20
C LEU A 19 8.08 -7.62 16.35
N ASN A 20 8.63 -7.14 15.23
CA ASN A 20 9.92 -6.42 15.22
C ASN A 20 9.82 -4.95 14.77
N SER A 21 8.68 -4.54 14.22
CA SER A 21 8.50 -3.14 13.79
C SER A 21 8.28 -2.22 14.96
N HIS A 22 8.76 -0.99 14.82
CA HIS A 22 8.49 0.07 15.77
C HIS A 22 7.59 1.11 15.13
N ILE A 23 6.51 1.47 15.83
CA ILE A 23 5.55 2.48 15.42
C ILE A 23 5.56 3.58 16.47
N SER A 24 5.70 4.83 16.04
CA SER A 24 5.55 5.99 16.88
C SER A 24 4.63 7.01 16.23
N ILE A 25 3.87 7.71 17.07
CA ILE A 25 2.97 8.79 16.65
C ILE A 25 3.37 10.02 17.45
N ALA A 26 3.60 11.12 16.73
CA ALA A 26 3.86 12.42 17.33
C ALA A 26 2.90 13.45 16.75
N GLN A 27 2.24 14.22 17.60
CA GLN A 27 1.53 15.40 17.15
C GLN A 27 2.57 16.45 16.72
N ILE A 28 2.43 16.99 15.51
CA ILE A 28 3.37 17.99 14.98
C ILE A 28 2.79 19.40 15.05
N ASP A 29 1.45 19.52 15.03
CA ASP A 29 0.70 20.75 15.26
C ASP A 29 -0.75 20.44 15.69
N ALA A 30 -1.60 21.46 15.79
CA ALA A 30 -2.98 21.32 16.26
C ALA A 30 -3.85 20.33 15.45
N SER A 31 -3.55 20.13 14.17
CA SER A 31 -4.34 19.31 13.23
C SER A 31 -3.56 18.19 12.56
N SER A 32 -2.25 18.07 12.80
CA SER A 32 -1.39 17.14 12.08
C SER A 32 -0.65 16.20 13.02
N PHE A 33 -0.54 14.94 12.58
CA PHE A 33 0.18 13.88 13.28
C PHE A 33 1.20 13.24 12.34
N LYS A 34 2.38 12.91 12.87
CA LYS A 34 3.41 12.16 12.18
C LYS A 34 3.44 10.73 12.71
N LEU A 35 3.02 9.80 11.85
CA LEU A 35 3.23 8.37 12.04
C LEU A 35 4.60 7.98 11.49
N THR A 36 5.47 7.44 12.34
CA THR A 36 6.76 6.86 11.93
C THR A 36 6.68 5.36 12.09
N VAL A 37 6.96 4.63 11.01
CA VAL A 37 6.93 3.16 10.98
C VAL A 37 8.28 2.67 10.51
N ASN A 38 8.96 1.88 11.34
CA ASN A 38 10.16 1.16 10.96
C ASN A 38 9.81 -0.30 10.67
N LEU A 39 9.95 -0.74 9.42
CA LEU A 39 9.78 -2.13 8.99
C LEU A 39 11.17 -2.76 8.77
N PRO A 40 11.79 -3.36 9.80
CA PRO A 40 13.09 -3.99 9.62
C PRO A 40 12.96 -5.21 8.71
N GLY A 41 13.59 -5.15 7.54
CA GLY A 41 13.66 -6.28 6.62
C GLY A 41 14.90 -7.13 6.87
N GLU A 42 14.79 -8.44 6.67
CA GLU A 42 15.94 -9.34 6.59
C GLU A 42 16.32 -9.63 5.13
N LYS A 43 17.40 -10.39 4.94
CA LYS A 43 17.78 -10.87 3.62
C LYS A 43 16.63 -11.71 3.03
N PHE A 44 16.28 -11.44 1.77
CA PHE A 44 15.20 -12.12 1.05
C PHE A 44 13.78 -11.81 1.53
N PHE A 45 13.55 -10.65 2.13
CA PHE A 45 12.19 -10.13 2.30
C PHE A 45 11.70 -9.48 1.00
N TYR A 46 10.49 -9.82 0.58
CA TYR A 46 9.88 -9.41 -0.69
C TYR A 46 8.60 -8.59 -0.53
N TYR A 47 7.99 -8.61 0.66
CA TYR A 47 6.68 -8.03 0.95
C TYR A 47 6.76 -7.04 2.12
N PRO A 48 7.52 -5.92 2.02
CA PRO A 48 7.59 -4.87 3.05
C PRO A 48 6.29 -4.05 3.10
N SER A 49 5.21 -4.71 3.51
CA SER A 49 3.87 -4.16 3.61
C SER A 49 3.23 -4.66 4.89
N THR A 50 2.49 -3.79 5.58
CA THR A 50 1.77 -4.15 6.80
C THR A 50 0.52 -3.29 6.96
N THR A 51 -0.30 -3.66 7.93
CA THR A 51 -1.52 -2.97 8.30
C THR A 51 -1.36 -2.38 9.71
N ILE A 52 -1.73 -1.12 9.86
CA ILE A 52 -1.66 -0.37 11.11
C ILE A 52 -3.07 0.14 11.43
N ASN A 53 -3.56 -0.19 12.62
CA ASN A 53 -4.83 0.34 13.10
C ASN A 53 -4.54 1.57 13.97
N LEU A 54 -5.17 2.70 13.63
CA LEU A 54 -5.07 3.95 14.37
C LEU A 54 -6.43 4.28 14.98
N PRO A 55 -6.65 3.97 16.27
CA PRO A 55 -7.90 4.30 16.95
C PRO A 55 -8.03 5.81 17.16
N GLY A 56 -9.27 6.30 17.31
CA GLY A 56 -9.55 7.70 17.64
C GLY A 56 -9.43 8.69 16.49
N ILE A 57 -9.22 8.20 15.27
CA ILE A 57 -9.20 9.02 14.04
C ILE A 57 -10.36 8.56 13.16
N SER A 58 -11.30 9.45 12.86
CA SER A 58 -12.36 9.20 11.88
C SER A 58 -11.84 9.48 10.48
N MET A 59 -12.23 8.66 9.48
CA MET A 59 -11.86 8.93 8.08
C MET A 59 -12.42 10.28 7.59
N TYR A 60 -13.55 10.74 8.14
CA TYR A 60 -14.15 12.04 7.81
C TYR A 60 -13.30 13.24 8.28
N ASP A 61 -12.42 13.05 9.27
CA ASP A 61 -11.56 14.10 9.80
C ASP A 61 -10.21 14.19 9.05
N ILE A 62 -9.95 13.26 8.12
CA ILE A 62 -8.70 13.19 7.37
C ILE A 62 -8.79 14.05 6.11
N VAL A 63 -8.08 15.17 6.12
CA VAL A 63 -7.93 16.04 4.93
C VAL A 63 -6.96 15.43 3.92
N SER A 64 -5.81 14.92 4.39
CA SER A 64 -4.81 14.25 3.56
C SER A 64 -3.95 13.29 4.38
N ILE A 65 -3.34 12.33 3.68
CA ILE A 65 -2.26 11.50 4.23
C ILE A 65 -1.10 11.56 3.25
N GLU A 66 0.06 11.99 3.74
CA GLU A 66 1.29 12.07 2.96
C GLU A 66 2.33 11.10 3.50
N GLY A 67 3.16 10.57 2.61
CA GLY A 67 4.21 9.64 2.97
C GLY A 67 5.50 9.89 2.20
N ASN A 68 6.61 9.46 2.78
CA ASN A 68 7.93 9.60 2.19
C ASN A 68 8.11 8.71 0.92
N ASP A 69 9.29 8.79 0.31
CA ASP A 69 9.60 8.04 -0.92
C ASP A 69 9.68 6.52 -0.73
N ALA A 70 9.89 6.05 0.50
CA ALA A 70 9.88 4.62 0.80
C ALA A 70 8.46 4.04 0.75
N LEU A 71 7.44 4.84 1.06
CA LEU A 71 6.05 4.47 0.89
C LEU A 71 5.69 4.52 -0.60
N THR A 72 5.30 3.38 -1.16
CA THR A 72 4.96 3.23 -2.59
C THR A 72 3.48 2.92 -2.80
N GLY A 73 2.85 2.25 -1.84
CA GLY A 73 1.42 2.00 -1.79
C GLY A 73 0.83 2.45 -0.46
N LEU A 74 -0.37 3.00 -0.53
CA LEU A 74 -1.10 3.50 0.63
C LEU A 74 -2.60 3.36 0.38
N SER A 75 -3.28 2.66 1.28
CA SER A 75 -4.74 2.67 1.34
C SER A 75 -5.20 2.75 2.79
N TYR A 76 -6.38 3.33 3.01
CA TYR A 76 -6.97 3.41 4.33
C TYR A 76 -8.49 3.37 4.24
N ALA A 77 -9.11 2.92 5.32
CA ALA A 77 -10.55 2.82 5.46
C ALA A 77 -10.94 2.87 6.94
N ASP A 78 -12.21 3.17 7.22
CA ASP A 78 -12.77 3.03 8.56
C ASP A 78 -12.61 1.60 9.09
N TYR A 79 -12.15 1.49 10.33
CA TYR A 79 -12.03 0.22 11.04
C TYR A 79 -12.25 0.42 12.53
N LYS A 80 -13.36 -0.11 13.03
CA LYS A 80 -13.81 0.05 14.43
C LYS A 80 -13.93 1.53 14.82
N ASP A 81 -13.31 1.93 15.92
CA ASP A 81 -13.28 3.28 16.48
C ASP A 81 -12.15 4.14 15.89
N GLY A 82 -11.63 3.79 14.71
CA GLY A 82 -10.62 4.56 14.03
C GLY A 82 -10.46 4.18 12.56
N ILE A 83 -9.24 4.28 12.05
CA ILE A 83 -8.90 3.85 10.69
C ILE A 83 -7.93 2.67 10.67
N MET A 84 -8.01 1.89 9.61
CA MET A 84 -6.98 0.95 9.19
C MET A 84 -6.15 1.59 8.07
N LEU A 85 -4.83 1.56 8.21
CA LEU A 85 -3.86 2.04 7.24
C LEU A 85 -3.05 0.86 6.71
N ASN A 86 -3.16 0.58 5.40
CA ASN A 86 -2.30 -0.38 4.73
C ASN A 86 -1.15 0.37 4.07
N ILE A 87 0.07 0.04 4.49
CA ILE A 87 1.29 0.61 3.92
C ILE A 87 2.03 -0.43 3.09
N ASP A 88 2.62 0.00 1.98
CA ASP A 88 3.40 -0.85 1.10
C ASP A 88 4.68 -0.13 0.65
N CYS A 89 5.82 -0.72 0.97
CA CYS A 89 7.14 -0.18 0.67
C CYS A 89 7.88 -0.99 -0.41
N ARG A 90 7.15 -1.76 -1.24
CA ARG A 90 7.74 -2.50 -2.36
C ARG A 90 8.33 -1.55 -3.38
N LYS A 91 9.66 -1.55 -3.51
CA LYS A 91 10.42 -0.69 -4.43
C LYS A 91 9.88 -0.64 -5.86
N TYR A 92 9.42 -1.78 -6.38
CA TYR A 92 8.96 -1.92 -7.77
C TYR A 92 7.42 -2.00 -7.90
N LEU A 93 6.68 -1.51 -6.92
CA LEU A 93 5.21 -1.57 -6.93
C LEU A 93 4.61 -0.80 -8.11
N PHE A 94 5.19 0.37 -8.43
CA PHE A 94 4.74 1.18 -9.56
C PHE A 94 4.95 0.46 -10.89
N GLU A 95 6.14 -0.08 -11.13
CA GLU A 95 6.48 -0.84 -12.35
C GLU A 95 5.61 -2.09 -12.45
N HIS A 96 5.27 -2.71 -11.32
CA HIS A 96 4.34 -3.83 -11.29
C HIS A 96 2.94 -3.41 -11.74
N ALA A 97 2.40 -2.31 -11.20
CA ALA A 97 1.12 -1.76 -11.63
C ALA A 97 1.14 -1.37 -13.12
N GLU A 98 2.20 -0.72 -13.59
CA GLU A 98 2.35 -0.35 -14.99
C GLU A 98 2.36 -1.60 -15.91
N ASN A 99 2.98 -2.70 -15.48
CA ASN A 99 2.95 -3.94 -16.25
C ASN A 99 1.54 -4.50 -16.43
N PHE A 100 0.65 -4.36 -15.43
CA PHE A 100 -0.76 -4.74 -15.60
C PHE A 100 -1.51 -3.78 -16.53
N VAL A 101 -1.23 -2.48 -16.46
CA VAL A 101 -1.77 -1.51 -17.42
C VAL A 101 -1.35 -1.88 -18.85
N LYS A 102 -0.07 -2.20 -19.08
CA LYS A 102 0.44 -2.63 -20.39
C LYS A 102 -0.24 -3.92 -20.89
N ARG A 103 -0.54 -4.87 -19.99
CA ARG A 103 -1.28 -6.10 -20.34
C ARG A 103 -2.72 -5.80 -20.75
N TYR A 104 -3.39 -4.91 -20.05
CA TYR A 104 -4.72 -4.42 -20.44
C TYR A 104 -4.68 -3.70 -21.79
N GLU A 105 -3.72 -2.79 -22.01
CA GLU A 105 -3.58 -2.08 -23.29
C GLU A 105 -3.34 -3.03 -24.48
N ALA A 106 -2.62 -4.13 -24.26
CA ALA A 106 -2.40 -5.15 -25.28
C ALA A 106 -3.65 -5.99 -25.57
N ASN A 107 -4.62 -6.07 -24.64
CA ASN A 107 -5.86 -6.83 -24.80
C ASN A 107 -7.03 -6.14 -24.06
N PRO A 108 -7.56 -5.02 -24.57
CA PRO A 108 -8.48 -4.16 -23.83
C PRO A 108 -9.91 -4.73 -23.70
N SER A 109 -10.27 -5.74 -24.49
CA SER A 109 -11.55 -6.44 -24.38
C SER A 109 -11.59 -7.45 -23.22
N ASP A 110 -10.45 -7.76 -22.62
CA ASP A 110 -10.35 -8.67 -21.48
C ASP A 110 -10.65 -7.92 -20.18
N ALA A 111 -11.85 -8.16 -19.65
CA ALA A 111 -12.31 -7.58 -18.39
C ALA A 111 -11.42 -7.95 -17.19
N SER A 112 -10.76 -9.12 -17.21
CA SER A 112 -9.85 -9.53 -16.15
C SER A 112 -8.59 -8.67 -16.15
N ASN A 113 -8.03 -8.38 -17.32
CA ASN A 113 -6.85 -7.51 -17.42
C ASN A 113 -7.17 -6.10 -16.94
N LYS A 114 -8.37 -5.58 -17.25
CA LYS A 114 -8.81 -4.26 -16.73
C LYS A 114 -8.96 -4.29 -15.21
N ALA A 115 -9.57 -5.33 -14.65
CA ALA A 115 -9.74 -5.49 -13.21
C ALA A 115 -8.40 -5.57 -12.47
N ASP A 116 -7.45 -6.36 -12.98
CA ASP A 116 -6.10 -6.45 -12.41
C ASP A 116 -5.37 -5.11 -12.47
N ALA A 117 -5.41 -4.41 -13.61
CA ALA A 117 -4.77 -3.11 -13.75
C ALA A 117 -5.37 -2.08 -12.79
N LEU A 118 -6.69 -2.02 -12.66
CA LEU A 118 -7.37 -1.15 -11.69
C LEU A 118 -6.96 -1.50 -10.25
N TYR A 119 -6.89 -2.78 -9.91
CA TYR A 119 -6.48 -3.23 -8.58
C TYR A 119 -5.07 -2.74 -8.22
N PHE A 120 -4.07 -3.01 -9.08
CA PHE A 120 -2.69 -2.63 -8.78
C PHE A 120 -2.46 -1.11 -8.83
N VAL A 121 -3.14 -0.39 -9.72
CA VAL A 121 -3.06 1.09 -9.76
C VAL A 121 -3.67 1.70 -8.50
N ASN A 122 -4.79 1.16 -8.00
CA ASN A 122 -5.46 1.72 -6.81
C ASN A 122 -4.68 1.54 -5.51
N ILE A 123 -3.80 0.53 -5.42
CA ILE A 123 -2.94 0.31 -4.25
C ILE A 123 -1.82 1.36 -4.15
N LEU A 124 -1.38 1.94 -5.28
CA LEU A 124 -0.32 2.95 -5.28
C LEU A 124 -0.69 4.15 -4.41
N LYS A 125 0.30 4.75 -3.74
CA LYS A 125 0.08 6.05 -3.09
C LYS A 125 -0.29 7.11 -4.12
N GLU A 126 -1.09 8.10 -3.70
CA GLU A 126 -1.44 9.21 -4.56
C GLU A 126 -0.17 9.91 -5.07
N SER A 127 -0.11 10.10 -6.40
CA SER A 127 1.04 10.68 -7.09
C SER A 127 0.69 11.01 -8.54
N ALA A 128 1.44 11.92 -9.15
CA ALA A 128 1.27 12.24 -10.57
C ALA A 128 1.41 11.00 -11.48
N LYS A 129 2.26 10.03 -11.09
CA LYS A 129 2.44 8.78 -11.81
C LYS A 129 1.21 7.85 -11.68
N LYS A 130 0.59 7.76 -10.50
CA LYS A 130 -0.68 7.03 -10.31
C LYS A 130 -1.78 7.60 -11.20
N GLU A 131 -1.92 8.93 -11.22
CA GLU A 131 -2.91 9.61 -12.06
C GLU A 131 -2.67 9.38 -13.56
N ALA A 132 -1.41 9.34 -14.00
CA ALA A 132 -1.07 8.99 -15.37
C ALA A 132 -1.50 7.55 -15.73
N LEU A 133 -1.34 6.59 -14.81
CA LEU A 133 -1.83 5.21 -15.01
C LEU A 133 -3.35 5.14 -15.01
N LYS A 134 -4.05 5.85 -14.11
CA LYS A 134 -5.52 5.89 -14.08
C LYS A 134 -6.10 6.38 -15.41
N LYS A 135 -5.52 7.43 -16.01
CA LYS A 135 -5.96 7.96 -17.32
C LYS A 135 -5.85 6.95 -18.46
N ARG A 136 -4.90 6.01 -18.39
CA ARG A 136 -4.74 4.93 -19.37
C ARG A 136 -5.78 3.81 -19.23
N LEU A 137 -6.54 3.79 -18.13
CA LEU A 137 -7.57 2.79 -17.83
C LEU A 137 -9.01 3.29 -18.06
N GLN A 138 -9.17 4.57 -18.40
CA GLN A 138 -10.45 5.18 -18.80
C GLN A 138 -10.83 4.71 -20.20
#